data_AF-A0AAW5BYF8-F1
#
_entry.id   AF-A0AAW5BYF8-F1
#
_cell.length_a   1.000
_cell.length_b   1.000
_cell.length_c   1.000
_cell.angle_alpha   90.00
_cell.angle_beta   90.00
_cell.angle_gamma   90.00
#
_symmetry.space_group_name_H-M   'P 1'
#
loop_
_entity.id
_entity.type
_entity.pdbx_description
1 polymer ?
#
loop_
_entity_poly.entity_id
_entity_poly.type
_entity_poly.pdbx_seq_one_letter_code
_entity_poly.pdbx_strand_id
1 'polypeptide(L)'
;MQEEKEAKVVMLRNGENVSVSCWNVDLPGLAMMLGVFAGTVATEAIKRGMSVDDVKDAMLDIFLASTARLDERAVEEIINGNTVL
;
A
#
# COMPACT_ATOMS: atom_id res chain seq x y z
N MET A 1 28.13 16.69 2.76
CA MET A 1 27.04 16.40 1.80
C MET A 1 26.40 15.10 2.21
N GLN A 2 25.13 15.12 2.59
CA GLN A 2 24.35 13.89 2.80
C GLN A 2 24.10 13.31 1.41
N GLU A 3 24.48 12.05 1.16
CA GLU A 3 24.06 11.36 -0.06
C GLU A 3 22.53 11.30 -0.05
N GLU A 4 21.89 11.93 -1.05
CA GLU A 4 20.47 11.79 -1.27
C GLU A 4 20.19 10.32 -1.62
N LYS A 5 19.63 9.57 -0.66
CA LYS A 5 19.18 8.20 -0.92
C LYS A 5 17.83 8.27 -1.60
N GLU A 6 17.81 7.83 -2.86
CA GLU A 6 16.59 7.74 -3.64
C GLU A 6 15.57 6.80 -2.96
N ALA A 7 14.37 7.31 -2.72
CA ALA A 7 13.21 6.56 -2.25
C ALA A 7 12.60 5.76 -3.39
N LYS A 8 12.33 4.47 -3.19
CA LYS A 8 11.85 3.57 -4.25
C LYS A 8 10.64 2.77 -3.81
N VAL A 9 9.65 2.65 -4.70
CA VAL A 9 8.56 1.67 -4.63
C VAL A 9 8.72 0.74 -5.82
N VAL A 10 8.80 -0.56 -5.58
CA VAL A 10 8.84 -1.57 -6.65
C VAL A 10 7.65 -2.50 -6.48
N MET A 11 6.90 -2.65 -7.57
CA MET A 11 5.81 -3.62 -7.67
C MET A 11 6.28 -4.77 -8.55
N LEU A 12 6.38 -5.97 -7.98
CA LEU A 12 6.78 -7.18 -8.70
C LEU A 12 5.58 -8.11 -8.82
N ARG A 13 5.35 -8.65 -10.01
CA ARG A 13 4.33 -9.67 -10.26
C ARG A 13 4.98 -11.05 -10.23
N ASN A 14 4.57 -11.88 -9.28
CA ASN A 14 4.99 -13.26 -9.13
C ASN A 14 3.77 -14.17 -9.34
N GLY A 15 3.46 -14.46 -10.61
CA GLY A 15 2.25 -15.19 -10.99
C GLY A 15 0.97 -14.36 -10.76
N GLU A 16 0.04 -14.90 -9.98
CA GLU A 16 -1.19 -14.19 -9.57
C GLU A 16 -0.95 -13.16 -8.47
N ASN A 17 0.15 -13.28 -7.73
CA ASN A 17 0.48 -12.40 -6.62
C ASN A 17 1.23 -11.15 -7.10
N VAL A 18 0.96 -10.02 -6.44
CA VAL A 18 1.71 -8.77 -6.61
C VAL A 18 2.35 -8.44 -5.26
N SER A 19 3.66 -8.32 -5.23
CA SER A 19 4.41 -7.84 -4.06
C SER A 19 4.79 -6.38 -4.26
N VAL A 20 4.58 -5.56 -3.24
CA VAL A 20 5.00 -4.16 -3.21
C VAL A 20 6.04 -3.97 -2.13
N SER A 21 7.21 -3.47 -2.52
CA SER A 21 8.33 -3.24 -1.60
C SER A 21 8.77 -1.77 -1.68
N CYS A 22 9.13 -1.20 -0.53
CA CYS A 22 9.58 0.18 -0.41
C CYS A 22 10.98 0.23 0.20
N TRP A 23 11.88 1.06 -0.34
CA TRP A 23 13.26 1.22 0.16
C TRP A 23 13.57 2.69 0.42
N ASN A 24 14.31 2.96 1.50
CA ASN A 24 14.71 4.31 1.93
C ASN A 24 13.51 5.25 2.15
N VAL A 25 12.38 4.70 2.60
CA VAL A 25 11.15 5.45 2.92
C VAL A 25 10.85 5.22 4.40
N ASP A 26 10.71 6.30 5.16
CA ASP A 26 10.25 6.26 6.54
C ASP A 26 8.72 6.15 6.60
N LEU A 27 8.17 5.86 7.78
CA LEU A 27 6.73 5.67 7.93
C LEU A 27 5.89 6.89 7.46
N PRO A 28 6.28 8.15 7.75
CA PRO A 28 5.61 9.32 7.18
C PRO A 28 5.70 9.40 5.65
N GLY A 29 6.86 9.12 5.05
CA GLY A 29 7.04 9.08 3.61
C GLY A 29 6.19 7.99 2.96
N LEU A 30 6.07 6.83 3.61
CA LEU A 30 5.22 5.74 3.15
C LEU A 30 3.75 6.13 3.19
N ALA A 31 3.29 6.77 4.26
CA ALA A 31 1.94 7.30 4.37
C ALA A 31 1.63 8.34 3.29
N MET A 32 2.59 9.23 2.98
CA MET A 32 2.47 10.19 1.89
C MET A 32 2.34 9.49 0.53
N MET A 33 3.15 8.46 0.26
CA MET A 33 3.06 7.65 -0.96
C MET A 33 1.72 6.92 -1.09
N LEU A 34 1.22 6.33 0.00
CA LEU A 34 -0.12 5.73 0.05
C LEU A 34 -1.21 6.77 -0.26
N GLY A 35 -1.06 8.00 0.26
CA GLY A 35 -1.94 9.12 -0.08
C GLY A 35 -1.94 9.45 -1.58
N VAL A 36 -0.78 9.40 -2.24
CA VAL A 36 -0.67 9.60 -3.70
C VAL A 36 -1.41 8.49 -4.46
N PHE A 37 -1.25 7.23 -4.06
CA PHE A 37 -1.98 6.11 -4.68
C PHE A 37 -3.49 6.20 -4.45
N ALA A 38 -3.94 6.64 -3.27
CA ALA A 38 -5.36 6.91 -3.03
C ALA A 38 -5.87 8.04 -3.94
N GLY A 39 -5.07 9.09 -4.15
CA GLY A 39 -5.38 10.18 -5.06
C GLY A 39 -5.52 9.75 -6.53
N THR A 40 -4.67 8.84 -7.03
CA THR A 40 -4.78 8.34 -8.41
C THR A 40 -6.03 7.50 -8.61
N VAL A 41 -6.37 6.66 -7.63
CA VAL A 41 -7.59 5.84 -7.63
C VAL A 41 -8.85 6.73 -7.57
N ALA A 42 -8.87 7.74 -6.69
CA ALA A 42 -9.97 8.70 -6.60
C ALA A 42 -10.15 9.52 -7.90
N THR A 43 -9.05 9.92 -8.53
CA THR A 43 -9.09 10.64 -9.82
C THR A 43 -9.73 9.78 -10.90
N GLU A 44 -9.40 8.49 -10.96
CA GLU A 44 -9.99 7.57 -11.92
C GLU A 44 -11.47 7.30 -11.63
N ALA A 45 -11.86 7.22 -10.36
CA ALA A 45 -13.25 7.13 -9.94
C ALA A 45 -14.09 8.32 -10.46
N ILE A 46 -13.58 9.54 -10.26
CA ILE A 46 -14.23 10.77 -10.74
C ILE A 46 -14.43 10.73 -12.26
N LYS A 47 -13.40 10.33 -13.02
CA LYS A 47 -13.49 10.22 -14.50
C LYS A 47 -14.57 9.24 -14.96
N ARG A 48 -14.84 8.21 -14.17
CA ARG A 48 -15.84 7.17 -14.48
C ARG A 48 -17.22 7.49 -13.90
N GLY A 49 -17.40 8.65 -13.26
CA GLY A 49 -18.64 9.03 -12.60
C GLY A 49 -18.95 8.19 -11.35
N MET A 50 -17.93 7.58 -10.75
CA MET A 50 -18.07 6.79 -9.52
C MET A 50 -17.92 7.69 -8.30
N SER A 51 -18.64 7.35 -7.23
CA SER A 51 -18.47 8.02 -5.93
C SER A 51 -17.09 7.71 -5.35
N VAL A 52 -16.38 8.74 -4.92
CA VAL A 52 -15.08 8.57 -4.22
C VAL A 52 -15.28 7.84 -2.89
N ASP A 53 -16.43 8.03 -2.24
CA ASP A 53 -16.77 7.31 -1.01
C ASP A 53 -16.91 5.81 -1.26
N ASP A 54 -17.58 5.41 -2.34
CA ASP A 54 -17.73 3.98 -2.69
C ASP A 54 -16.38 3.33 -2.99
N VAL A 55 -15.46 4.07 -3.62
CA VAL A 55 -14.11 3.58 -3.92
C VAL A 55 -13.27 3.48 -2.65
N LYS A 56 -13.37 4.45 -1.75
CA LYS A 56 -12.73 4.41 -0.42
C LYS A 56 -13.23 3.21 0.39
N ASP A 57 -14.54 2.99 0.43
CA ASP A 57 -15.13 1.86 1.17
C ASP A 57 -14.71 0.52 0.55
N ALA A 58 -14.70 0.41 -0.78
CA ALA A 58 -14.19 -0.79 -1.47
C ALA A 58 -12.70 -1.06 -1.19
N MET A 59 -11.87 -0.02 -1.12
CA MET A 59 -10.45 -0.16 -0.75
C MET A 59 -10.29 -0.62 0.71
N LEU A 60 -11.11 -0.09 1.61
CA LEU A 60 -11.14 -0.48 3.03
C LEU A 60 -11.58 -1.95 3.16
N ASP A 61 -12.60 -2.36 2.44
CA ASP A 61 -13.11 -3.74 2.45
C ASP A 61 -12.06 -4.74 1.93
N ILE A 62 -11.34 -4.41 0.85
CA ILE A 62 -10.23 -5.22 0.34
C ILE A 62 -9.13 -5.35 1.40
N PHE A 63 -8.78 -4.25 2.07
CA PHE A 63 -7.78 -4.25 3.13
C PHE A 63 -8.21 -5.13 4.31
N LEU A 64 -9.45 -4.95 4.80
CA LEU A 64 -10.00 -5.74 5.92
C LEU A 64 -10.13 -7.22 5.55
N ALA A 65 -10.60 -7.55 4.34
CA ALA A 65 -10.69 -8.93 3.88
C ALA A 65 -9.31 -9.60 3.71
N SER A 66 -8.29 -8.83 3.31
CA SER A 66 -6.92 -9.32 3.17
C SER A 66 -6.25 -9.52 4.54
N THR A 67 -6.51 -8.63 5.49
CA THR A 67 -5.95 -8.70 6.85
C THR A 67 -6.66 -9.69 7.75
N ALA A 68 -7.97 -9.91 7.59
CA ALA A 68 -8.71 -10.97 8.29
C ALA A 68 -8.22 -12.39 7.92
N ARG A 69 -7.48 -12.53 6.81
CA ARG A 69 -6.83 -13.78 6.39
C ARG A 69 -5.40 -13.94 6.92
N LEU A 70 -4.84 -12.90 7.53
CA LEU A 70 -3.55 -12.94 8.18
C LEU A 70 -3.76 -13.35 9.64
N ASP A 71 -2.97 -14.31 10.14
CA ASP A 71 -3.00 -14.61 11.57
C ASP A 71 -2.41 -13.43 12.38
N GLU A 72 -2.76 -13.32 13.68
CA GLU A 72 -2.32 -12.21 14.54
C GLU A 72 -0.78 -12.09 14.63
N ARG A 73 -0.03 -13.19 14.56
CA ARG A 73 1.44 -13.17 14.48
C ARG A 73 1.93 -12.68 13.13
N ALA A 74 1.29 -13.06 12.03
CA ALA A 74 1.64 -12.54 10.70
C ALA A 74 1.42 -11.02 10.62
N VAL A 75 0.37 -10.51 11.26
CA VAL A 75 0.12 -9.07 11.41
C VAL A 75 1.18 -8.40 12.29
N GLU A 76 1.52 -8.98 13.44
CA GLU A 76 2.60 -8.47 14.31
C GLU A 76 3.97 -8.47 13.62
N GLU A 77 4.30 -9.52 12.84
CA GLU A 77 5.56 -9.61 12.11
C GLU A 77 5.68 -8.55 11.01
N ILE A 78 4.57 -8.23 10.33
CA ILE A 78 4.49 -7.14 9.35
C ILE A 78 4.65 -5.78 10.04
N ILE A 79 3.93 -5.54 11.13
CA ILE A 79 4.00 -4.28 11.90
C ILE A 79 5.40 -4.04 12.46
N ASN A 80 6.05 -5.10 12.93
CA ASN A 80 7.40 -5.04 13.51
C ASN A 80 8.52 -5.05 12.44
N GLY A 81 8.18 -5.13 11.15
CA GLY A 81 9.14 -5.12 10.05
C GLY A 81 10.01 -6.38 9.96
N ASN A 82 9.58 -7.49 10.57
CA ASN A 82 10.34 -8.74 10.68
C ASN A 82 10.04 -9.74 9.55
N THR A 83 9.24 -9.35 8.55
CA THR A 83 8.91 -10.24 7.43
C THR A 83 10.13 -10.45 6.52
N VAL A 84 10.69 -11.67 6.52
CA VAL A 84 11.56 -12.16 5.45
C VAL A 84 10.65 -12.73 4.37
N LEU A 85 10.57 -12.05 3.21
CA LEU A 85 10.02 -12.61 1.98
C LEU A 85 10.98 -13.66 1.39
#